data_AF-A0A0A0HTP9-F1
#
_entry.id   AF-A0A0A0HTP9-F1
#
_cell.length_a   1.000
_cell.length_b   1.000
_cell.length_c   1.000
_cell.angle_alpha   90.00
_cell.angle_beta   90.00
_cell.angle_gamma   90.00
#
_symmetry.space_group_name_H-M   'P 1'
#
loop_
_entity.id
_entity.type
_entity.pdbx_description
1 polymer ?
#
loop_
_entity_poly.entity_id
_entity_poly.type
_entity_poly.pdbx_seq_one_letter_code
_entity_poly.pdbx_strand_id
1 'polypeptide(L)'
;MHIIKVRARDLRQDSQAACVSGVLLLETETGQISLNVTAPAEEASHDALWLDALRQLKRLPEFRRNVNRITLATSALDGMFAEA
;
A
#
# COMPACT_ATOMS: atom_id res chain seq x y z
N MET A 1 -5.72 2.23 -13.64
CA MET A 1 -4.88 3.00 -12.71
C MET A 1 -3.52 2.36 -12.69
N HIS A 2 -2.51 3.06 -13.16
CA HIS A 2 -1.13 2.58 -13.10
C HIS A 2 -0.42 3.22 -11.90
N ILE A 3 0.09 2.39 -11.01
CA ILE A 3 0.85 2.81 -9.82
C ILE A 3 2.32 2.77 -10.19
N ILE A 4 2.94 3.95 -10.21
CA ILE A 4 4.31 4.14 -10.65
C ILE A 4 5.28 3.95 -9.47
N LYS A 5 4.84 4.35 -8.26
CA LYS A 5 5.65 4.27 -7.05
C LYS A 5 4.79 4.05 -5.81
N VAL A 6 5.31 3.26 -4.89
CA VAL A 6 4.73 3.00 -3.57
C VAL A 6 5.75 3.39 -2.51
N ARG A 7 5.31 4.18 -1.52
CA ARG A 7 6.13 4.56 -0.37
C ARG A 7 5.36 4.28 0.92
N ALA A 8 6.00 3.68 1.90
CA ALA A 8 5.45 3.62 3.24
C ALA A 8 5.87 4.85 4.04
N ARG A 9 4.94 5.39 4.82
CA ARG A 9 5.15 6.50 5.75
C ARG A 9 4.55 6.16 7.09
N ASP A 10 5.17 6.73 8.13
CA ASP A 10 4.67 6.66 9.50
C ASP A 10 4.39 5.21 9.95
N LEU A 11 5.24 4.28 9.52
CA LEU A 11 5.14 2.88 9.93
C LEU A 11 5.40 2.77 11.44
N ARG A 12 4.44 2.15 12.13
CA ARG A 12 4.47 1.92 13.56
C ARG A 12 4.14 0.47 13.82
N GLN A 13 4.99 -0.17 14.61
CA GLN A 13 4.72 -1.49 15.14
C GLN A 13 4.02 -1.32 16.50
N ASP A 14 2.82 -1.89 16.61
CA ASP A 14 2.11 -2.03 17.86
C ASP A 14 2.49 -3.37 18.49
N SER A 15 3.27 -3.30 19.58
CA SER A 15 3.74 -4.48 20.33
C SER A 15 2.62 -5.18 21.10
N GLN A 16 1.51 -4.50 21.41
CA GLN A 16 0.37 -5.09 22.13
C GLN A 16 -0.58 -5.81 21.18
N ALA A 17 -0.82 -5.22 20.01
CA ALA A 17 -1.69 -5.81 18.98
C ALA A 17 -0.94 -6.72 17.99
N ALA A 18 0.39 -6.86 18.14
CA ALA A 18 1.27 -7.62 17.25
C ALA A 18 1.04 -7.27 15.77
N CYS A 19 0.90 -5.98 15.46
CA CYS A 19 0.63 -5.49 14.11
C CYS A 19 1.55 -4.34 13.72
N VAL A 20 1.79 -4.18 12.42
CA VAL A 20 2.43 -3.01 11.83
C VAL A 20 1.35 -2.23 11.10
N SER A 21 1.25 -0.95 11.43
CA SER A 21 0.32 0.00 10.80
C SER A 21 1.10 1.16 10.21
N GLY A 22 0.55 1.83 9.21
CA GLY A 22 1.15 3.03 8.63
C GLY A 22 0.37 3.52 7.43
N VAL A 23 1.00 4.35 6.62
CA VAL A 23 0.40 4.93 5.42
C VAL A 23 1.16 4.47 4.19
N LEU A 24 0.49 3.88 3.20
CA LEU A 24 1.03 3.72 1.86
C LEU A 24 0.61 4.91 0.99
N LEU A 25 1.61 5.55 0.41
CA LEU A 25 1.46 6.58 -0.62
C LEU A 25 1.65 5.91 -1.97
N LEU A 26 0.59 5.93 -2.78
CA LEU A 26 0.56 5.36 -4.12
C LEU A 26 0.59 6.50 -5.13
N GLU A 27 1.72 6.67 -5.81
CA GLU A 27 1.87 7.63 -6.89
C GLU A 27 1.33 7.02 -8.19
N THR A 28 0.44 7.75 -8.85
CA THR A 28 -0.18 7.39 -10.14
C THR A 28 0.01 8.53 -11.13
N GLU A 29 -0.23 8.26 -12.42
CA GLU A 29 -0.16 9.29 -13.47
C GLU A 29 -1.09 10.48 -13.21
N THR A 30 -2.19 10.26 -12.49
CA THR A 30 -3.23 11.26 -12.24
C THR A 30 -3.11 11.93 -10.86
N GLY A 31 -2.15 11.53 -10.03
CA GLY A 31 -1.97 12.05 -8.68
C GLY A 31 -1.56 10.99 -7.66
N GLN A 32 -1.68 11.33 -6.38
CA GLN A 32 -1.28 10.47 -5.26
C GLN A 32 -2.49 10.01 -4.45
N ILE A 33 -2.52 8.73 -4.09
CA ILE A 33 -3.53 8.14 -3.19
C ILE A 33 -2.83 7.72 -1.89
N SER A 34 -3.40 8.12 -0.76
CA SER A 34 -2.90 7.75 0.57
C SER A 34 -3.83 6.74 1.21
N LEU A 35 -3.30 5.61 1.68
CA LEU A 35 -4.07 4.54 2.32
C LEU A 35 -3.45 4.17 3.65
N ASN A 36 -4.27 4.13 4.69
CA ASN A 36 -3.85 3.57 5.98
C ASN A 36 -3.82 2.05 5.85
N VAL A 37 -2.66 1.43 6.03
CA VAL A 37 -2.47 -0.02 5.94
C VAL A 37 -2.21 -0.62 7.30
N THR A 38 -2.59 -1.88 7.46
CA THR A 38 -2.22 -2.66 8.65
C THR A 38 -1.98 -4.10 8.27
N ALA A 39 -0.90 -4.68 8.79
CA ALA A 39 -0.57 -6.10 8.64
C ALA A 39 -0.15 -6.69 9.99
N PRO A 40 -0.36 -7.99 10.24
CA PRO A 40 0.25 -8.67 11.39
C PRO A 40 1.77 -8.50 11.37
N ALA A 41 2.39 -8.27 12.52
CA ALA A 41 3.83 -7.98 12.60
C ALA A 41 4.69 -9.15 12.11
N GLU A 42 4.23 -10.39 12.27
CA GLU A 42 4.87 -11.60 11.76
C GLU A 42 4.84 -11.67 10.21
N GLU A 43 3.87 -10.98 9.59
CA GLU A 43 3.67 -10.97 8.15
C GLU A 43 4.04 -9.63 7.50
N ALA A 44 4.49 -8.64 8.26
CA ALA A 44 4.70 -7.24 7.87
C ALA A 44 5.89 -7.04 6.90
N SER A 45 5.83 -7.75 5.78
CA SER A 45 6.65 -7.60 4.60
C SER A 45 6.06 -6.55 3.65
N HIS A 46 6.84 -6.17 2.63
CA HIS A 46 6.40 -5.36 1.50
C HIS A 46 5.05 -5.82 0.95
N ASP A 47 4.89 -7.13 0.78
CA ASP A 47 3.72 -7.73 0.16
C ASP A 47 2.49 -7.67 1.04
N ALA A 48 2.59 -7.85 2.36
CA ALA A 48 1.41 -7.88 3.22
C ALA A 48 0.73 -6.51 3.36
N LEU A 49 1.52 -5.45 3.54
CA LEU A 49 1.01 -4.07 3.58
C LEU A 49 0.45 -3.65 2.22
N TRP A 50 1.12 -4.05 1.13
CA TRP A 50 0.62 -3.82 -0.22
C TRP A 50 -0.70 -4.57 -0.49
N LEU A 51 -0.81 -5.83 -0.07
CA LEU A 51 -2.02 -6.63 -0.20
C LEU A 51 -3.20 -5.97 0.53
N ASP A 52 -2.97 -5.41 1.72
CA ASP A 52 -4.01 -4.67 2.43
C ASP A 52 -4.43 -3.40 1.68
N ALA A 53 -3.48 -2.59 1.21
CA ALA A 53 -3.79 -1.44 0.35
C ALA A 53 -4.56 -1.84 -0.92
N LEU A 54 -4.17 -2.93 -1.57
CA LEU A 54 -4.85 -3.44 -2.76
C LEU A 54 -6.29 -3.87 -2.44
N ARG A 55 -6.52 -4.53 -1.29
CA ARG A 55 -7.89 -4.86 -0.84
C ARG A 55 -8.72 -3.60 -0.63
N GLN A 56 -8.15 -2.55 -0.04
CA GLN A 56 -8.83 -1.29 0.18
C GLN A 56 -9.16 -0.57 -1.13
N LEU A 57 -8.19 -0.47 -2.05
CA LEU A 57 -8.42 0.10 -3.39
C LEU A 57 -9.58 -0.59 -4.11
N LYS A 58 -9.63 -1.92 -4.07
CA LYS A 58 -10.71 -2.70 -4.70
C LYS A 58 -12.09 -2.43 -4.10
N ARG A 59 -12.16 -1.93 -2.86
CA ARG A 59 -13.40 -1.59 -2.17
C ARG A 59 -13.89 -0.17 -2.45
N LEU A 60 -13.02 0.72 -2.96
CA LEU A 60 -13.42 2.07 -3.31
C LEU A 60 -14.37 2.07 -4.53
N PRO A 61 -15.47 2.84 -4.50
CA PRO A 61 -16.51 2.79 -5.52
C PRO A 61 -15.99 3.14 -6.93
N GLU A 62 -15.01 4.03 -6.99
CA GLU A 62 -14.27 4.48 -8.18
C GLU A 62 -13.46 3.36 -8.86
N PHE A 63 -12.94 2.40 -8.09
CA PHE A 63 -12.13 1.30 -8.63
C PHE A 63 -12.89 -0.04 -8.68
N ARG A 64 -14.06 -0.14 -8.02
CA ARG A 64 -14.87 -1.36 -7.93
C ARG A 64 -15.25 -1.96 -9.30
N ARG A 65 -15.51 -1.11 -10.31
CA ARG A 65 -15.87 -1.55 -11.68
C ARG A 65 -14.67 -1.86 -12.57
N ASN A 66 -13.46 -1.44 -12.19
CA ASN A 66 -12.24 -1.53 -13.00
C ASN A 66 -11.08 -2.15 -12.22
N VAL A 67 -11.36 -3.07 -11.31
CA VAL A 67 -10.36 -3.73 -10.45
C VAL A 67 -9.21 -4.36 -11.26
N ASN A 68 -9.50 -4.92 -12.43
CA ASN A 68 -8.48 -5.52 -13.33
C ASN A 68 -7.58 -4.48 -14.02
N ARG A 69 -7.79 -3.17 -13.80
CA ARG A 69 -6.95 -2.10 -14.36
C ARG A 69 -6.00 -1.50 -13.33
N ILE A 70 -5.91 -2.02 -12.11
CA ILE A 70 -4.85 -1.61 -11.17
C ILE A 70 -3.58 -2.35 -11.56
N THR A 71 -2.61 -1.64 -12.12
CA THR A 71 -1.32 -2.19 -12.51
C THR A 71 -0.19 -1.51 -11.73
N LEU A 72 0.88 -2.24 -11.44
CA LEU A 72 2.09 -1.73 -10.80
C LEU A 72 3.21 -1.64 -11.83
N ALA A 73 3.99 -0.58 -11.80
CA ALA A 73 5.29 -0.57 -12.45
C ALA A 73 6.21 -1.60 -11.78
N THR A 74 7.11 -2.22 -12.54
CA THR A 74 7.97 -3.31 -12.07
C THR A 74 8.79 -2.93 -10.83
N SER A 75 9.18 -1.66 -10.71
CA SER A 75 9.97 -1.11 -9.60
C SER A 75 9.14 -0.31 -8.60
N ALA A 76 7.80 -0.39 -8.65
CA ALA A 76 6.94 0.47 -7.85
C ALA A 76 7.08 0.19 -6.34
N LEU A 77 7.34 -1.06 -5.95
CA LEU A 77 7.48 -1.47 -4.54
C LEU A 77 8.91 -1.27 -3.99
N ASP A 78 9.91 -1.07 -4.85
CA ASP A 78 11.32 -0.95 -4.46
C ASP A 78 11.56 0.22 -3.49
N GLY A 79 10.74 1.27 -3.59
CA GLY A 79 10.82 2.46 -2.74
C GLY A 79 10.04 2.39 -1.44
N MET A 80 9.39 1.26 -1.12
CA MET A 80 8.38 1.22 -0.06
C MET A 80 8.95 1.36 1.35
N PHE A 81 10.12 0.80 1.65
CA PHE A 81 10.82 1.01 2.95
C PHE A 81 12.18 1.70 2.78
N ALA A 82 12.47 2.27 1.61
CA ALA A 82 13.78 2.81 1.29
C ALA A 82 14.11 4.17 1.96
N GLU A 83 13.21 4.74 2.76
CA GLU A 83 13.47 5.97 3.52
C GLU A 83 13.61 5.64 5.01
N ALA A 84 14.87 5.65 5.47
CA ALA A 84 15.29 5.73 6.87
C ALA A 84 15.52 7.19 7.28
#